data_AF-A0A480BPH6-F1
#
_entry.id   AF-A0A480BPH6-F1
#
_cell.length_a   1.000
_cell.length_b   1.000
_cell.length_c   1.000
_cell.angle_alpha   90.00
_cell.angle_beta   90.00
_cell.angle_gamma   90.00
#
_symmetry.space_group_name_H-M   'P 1'
#
loop_
_entity.id
_entity.type
_entity.pdbx_description
1 polymer ?
#
loop_
_entity_poly.entity_id
_entity_poly.type
_entity_poly.pdbx_seq_one_letter_code
_entity_poly.pdbx_strand_id
1 'polypeptide(L)'
;RGGDVSFVVEELKAVFDPRGGAWMEGRYVPSLLAAIGGVIERHMIDIGFLAPREAPRHGEEQKAVVNLGNPAGGTRFAQCPKCGSASLIRQEGCNLCTSCGYSKCG
;
A
#
# COMPACT_ATOMS: atom_id res chain seq x y z
N ARG A 1 -13.32 -3.56 -23.18
CA ARG A 1 -12.53 -4.54 -22.41
C ARG A 1 -13.50 -5.47 -21.65
N GLY A 2 -14.23 -6.36 -22.33
CA GLY A 2 -15.49 -6.91 -21.79
C GLY A 2 -15.58 -8.41 -21.58
N GLY A 3 -14.50 -9.18 -21.75
CA GLY A 3 -14.57 -10.66 -21.65
C GLY A 3 -13.51 -11.31 -20.77
N ASP A 4 -12.41 -10.61 -20.47
CA ASP A 4 -11.32 -11.12 -19.65
C ASP A 4 -11.10 -10.20 -18.45
N VAL A 5 -11.25 -10.77 -17.24
CA VAL A 5 -11.08 -10.09 -15.95
C VAL A 5 -9.73 -10.41 -15.30
N SER A 6 -8.86 -11.18 -15.96
CA SER A 6 -7.53 -11.54 -15.46
C SER A 6 -6.68 -10.32 -15.09
N PHE A 7 -6.84 -9.21 -15.81
CA PHE A 7 -6.12 -7.96 -15.55
C PHE A 7 -6.42 -7.36 -14.16
N VAL A 8 -7.60 -7.62 -13.57
CA VAL A 8 -8.00 -7.02 -12.29
C VAL A 8 -7.06 -7.46 -11.17
N VAL A 9 -6.62 -8.71 -11.19
CA VAL A 9 -5.67 -9.26 -10.22
C VAL A 9 -4.34 -8.52 -10.29
N GLU A 10 -3.84 -8.31 -11.50
CA GLU A 10 -2.55 -7.65 -11.73
C GLU A 10 -2.60 -6.18 -11.30
N GLU A 11 -3.67 -5.48 -11.65
CA GLU A 11 -3.88 -4.07 -11.28
C GLU A 11 -4.01 -3.92 -9.77
N LEU A 12 -4.77 -4.79 -9.08
CA LEU A 12 -4.90 -4.76 -7.62
C LEU A 12 -3.55 -4.97 -6.92
N LYS A 13 -2.75 -5.93 -7.41
CA LYS A 13 -1.39 -6.21 -6.90
C LYS A 13 -0.42 -5.06 -7.15
N ALA A 14 -0.66 -4.24 -8.17
CA ALA A 14 0.14 -3.06 -8.50
C ALA A 14 -0.23 -1.79 -7.70
N VAL A 15 -1.30 -1.81 -6.89
CA VAL A 15 -1.66 -0.64 -6.07
C VAL A 15 -0.78 -0.56 -4.82
N PHE A 16 -0.18 0.61 -4.59
CA PHE A 16 0.66 0.91 -3.44
C PHE A 16 -0.09 1.75 -2.39
N ASP A 17 0.12 1.44 -1.11
CA ASP A 17 -0.33 2.30 -0.01
C ASP A 17 0.77 3.33 0.30
N PRO A 18 0.47 4.65 0.32
CA PRO A 18 1.45 5.68 0.67
C PRO A 18 2.00 5.55 2.10
N ARG A 19 1.36 4.77 2.97
CA ARG A 19 1.84 4.44 4.31
C ARG A 19 2.90 3.33 4.31
N GLY A 20 3.16 2.73 3.15
CA GLY A 20 3.99 1.54 3.02
C GLY A 20 3.19 0.24 3.19
N GLY A 21 3.86 -0.86 2.91
CA GLY A 21 3.30 -2.20 3.02
C GLY A 21 3.50 -2.85 4.39
N ALA A 22 3.06 -4.09 4.51
CA ALA A 22 3.18 -4.92 5.71
C ALA A 22 3.78 -6.28 5.38
N TRP A 23 4.42 -6.91 6.37
CA TRP A 23 4.84 -8.30 6.27
C TRP A 23 3.68 -9.22 6.66
N MET A 24 3.33 -10.14 5.77
CA MET A 24 2.27 -11.12 5.97
C MET A 24 2.74 -12.48 5.47
N GLU A 25 2.55 -13.54 6.26
CA GLU A 25 2.93 -14.92 5.88
C GLU A 25 4.37 -15.04 5.38
N GLY A 26 5.31 -14.29 5.98
CA GLY A 26 6.73 -14.32 5.59
C GLY A 26 7.07 -13.59 4.29
N ARG A 27 6.12 -12.88 3.66
CA ARG A 27 6.35 -12.04 2.48
C ARG A 27 5.95 -10.59 2.73
N TYR A 28 6.64 -9.66 2.10
CA TYR A 28 6.22 -8.26 2.10
C TYR A 28 5.04 -8.06 1.14
N VAL A 29 4.06 -7.25 1.55
CA VAL A 29 2.85 -6.94 0.79
C VAL A 29 2.68 -5.42 0.75
N PRO A 30 2.72 -4.79 -0.44
CA PRO A 30 2.86 -3.33 -0.58
C PRO A 30 1.62 -2.52 -0.22
N SER A 31 0.44 -3.15 -0.15
CA SER A 31 -0.83 -2.53 0.26
C SER A 31 -1.88 -3.59 0.63
N LEU A 32 -2.96 -3.18 1.30
CA LEU A 32 -4.12 -4.05 1.52
C LEU A 32 -4.74 -4.53 0.19
N LEU A 33 -4.78 -3.67 -0.83
CA LEU A 33 -5.32 -4.03 -2.14
C LEU A 33 -4.46 -5.09 -2.82
N ALA A 34 -3.13 -5.02 -2.67
CA ALA A 34 -2.24 -6.04 -3.18
C ALA A 34 -2.40 -7.38 -2.45
N ALA A 35 -2.74 -7.35 -1.16
CA ALA A 35 -3.09 -8.55 -0.40
C ALA A 35 -4.36 -9.21 -0.95
N ILE A 36 -5.41 -8.41 -1.16
CA ILE A 36 -6.68 -8.86 -1.75
C ILE A 36 -6.43 -9.42 -3.16
N GLY A 37 -5.64 -8.74 -3.97
CA GLY A 37 -5.24 -9.22 -5.31
C GLY A 37 -4.59 -10.60 -5.25
N GLY A 38 -3.73 -10.87 -4.27
CA GLY A 38 -3.15 -12.20 -4.06
C GLY A 38 -4.15 -13.28 -3.64
N VAL A 39 -5.16 -12.94 -2.83
CA VAL A 39 -6.25 -13.87 -2.47
C VAL A 39 -7.10 -14.20 -3.69
N ILE A 40 -7.45 -13.19 -4.49
CA ILE A 40 -8.23 -13.36 -5.72
C ILE A 40 -7.44 -14.18 -6.74
N GLU A 41 -6.14 -13.94 -6.91
CA GLU A 41 -5.27 -14.73 -7.79
C GLU A 41 -5.32 -16.22 -7.42
N ARG A 42 -5.13 -16.54 -6.13
CA ARG A 42 -5.19 -17.92 -5.64
C ARG A 42 -6.56 -18.54 -5.94
N HIS A 43 -7.64 -17.82 -5.65
CA HIS A 43 -8.99 -18.29 -5.95
C HIS A 43 -9.22 -18.53 -7.45
N MET A 44 -8.76 -17.62 -8.31
CA MET A 44 -8.89 -17.75 -9.77
C MET A 44 -8.07 -18.92 -10.34
N ILE A 45 -6.94 -19.25 -9.71
CA ILE A 45 -6.18 -20.48 -10.02
C ILE A 45 -6.95 -21.72 -9.55
N ASP A 46 -7.47 -21.71 -8.32
CA ASP A 46 -8.17 -22.87 -7.72
C ASP A 46 -9.42 -23.28 -8.52
N ILE A 47 -10.13 -22.32 -9.13
CA ILE A 47 -11.30 -22.58 -9.99
C ILE A 47 -10.93 -22.86 -11.45
N GLY A 48 -9.64 -22.84 -11.81
CA GLY A 48 -9.15 -23.08 -13.17
C GLY A 48 -9.35 -21.93 -14.16
N PHE A 49 -9.60 -20.70 -13.67
CA PHE A 49 -9.72 -19.52 -14.52
C PHE A 49 -8.34 -18.98 -14.94
N LEU A 50 -7.36 -19.02 -14.04
CA LEU A 50 -5.95 -18.68 -14.34
C LEU A 50 -5.08 -19.93 -14.26
N ALA A 51 -4.06 -20.00 -15.13
CA ALA A 51 -3.00 -20.99 -14.97
C ALA A 51 -2.14 -20.63 -13.74
N PRO A 52 -1.69 -21.61 -12.94
CA PRO A 52 -0.70 -21.38 -11.90
C PRO A 52 0.55 -20.75 -12.53
N ARG A 53 0.93 -19.56 -12.06
CA ARG A 53 2.21 -18.97 -12.43
C ARG A 53 3.31 -19.64 -11.61
N GLU A 54 4.43 -19.98 -12.26
CA GLU A 54 5.64 -20.36 -11.55
C GLU A 54 5.98 -19.26 -10.53
N ALA A 55 6.34 -19.68 -9.31
CA ALA A 55 6.58 -18.76 -8.19
C ALA A 55 7.45 -17.59 -8.66
N PRO A 56 7.08 -16.34 -8.31
CA PRO A 56 7.86 -15.19 -8.72
C PRO A 56 9.30 -15.39 -8.24
N ARG A 57 10.25 -15.39 -9.18
CA ARG A 57 11.67 -15.28 -8.83
C ARG A 57 11.78 -14.02 -7.99
N HIS A 58 12.32 -14.15 -6.76
CA HIS A 58 12.67 -13.01 -5.92
C HIS A 58 13.35 -11.95 -6.80
N GLY A 59 12.60 -10.91 -7.05
CA GLY A 59 12.80 -9.98 -8.15
C GLY A 59 11.65 -9.00 -8.06
N GLU A 60 11.39 -8.57 -6.82
CA GLU A 60 10.77 -7.30 -6.54
C GLU A 60 11.41 -6.31 -7.51
N GLU A 61 10.67 -5.91 -8.55
CA GLU A 61 10.93 -4.63 -9.18
C GLU A 61 10.68 -3.62 -8.08
N GLN A 62 11.73 -3.39 -7.29
CA GLN A 62 11.91 -2.30 -6.38
C GLN A 62 11.89 -1.06 -7.27
N LYS A 63 10.69 -0.65 -7.70
CA LYS A 63 10.47 0.71 -8.16
C LYS A 63 10.71 1.54 -6.92
N ALA A 64 11.97 1.95 -6.79
CA ALA A 64 12.46 2.84 -5.78
C ALA A 64 11.45 3.97 -5.65
N VAL A 65 10.88 4.08 -4.46
CA VAL A 65 9.93 5.13 -4.16
C VAL A 65 10.73 6.42 -4.22
N VAL A 66 10.59 7.15 -5.33
CA VAL A 66 10.99 8.55 -5.46
C VAL A 66 10.08 9.39 -4.56
N ASN A 67 10.22 9.21 -3.24
CA ASN A 67 9.80 10.09 -2.14
C ASN A 67 9.95 9.47 -0.74
N LEU A 68 10.59 8.30 -0.56
CA LEU A 68 11.15 7.98 0.76
C LEU A 68 12.45 8.77 0.93
N GLY A 69 12.31 9.99 1.45
CA GLY A 69 13.44 10.73 2.00
C GLY A 69 14.16 9.86 3.03
N ASN A 70 15.42 9.56 2.72
CA ASN A 70 16.51 9.11 3.59
C ASN A 70 16.13 8.28 4.87
N PRO A 71 16.48 6.98 4.95
CA PRO A 71 16.25 6.17 6.16
C PRO A 71 17.07 6.62 7.39
N ALA A 72 18.01 7.57 7.23
CA ALA A 72 18.80 8.14 8.31
C ALA A 72 18.18 9.41 8.97
N GLY A 73 16.95 9.80 8.57
CA GLY A 73 16.37 11.10 8.93
C GLY A 73 14.92 11.08 9.43
N GLY A 74 14.55 10.13 10.29
CA GLY A 74 13.57 10.27 11.38
C GLY A 74 12.17 10.88 11.16
N THR A 75 11.77 11.28 9.96
CA THR A 75 10.49 11.95 9.70
C THR A 75 9.54 10.99 9.01
N ARG A 76 9.01 10.04 9.79
CA ARG A 76 7.72 9.43 9.44
C ARG A 76 6.74 10.61 9.28
N PHE A 77 6.25 10.87 8.07
CA PHE A 77 5.21 11.88 7.88
C PHE A 77 4.11 11.60 8.90
N ALA A 78 3.86 12.57 9.78
CA ALA A 78 2.90 12.38 10.85
C ALA A 78 1.52 12.17 10.21
N GLN A 79 0.91 11.02 10.50
CA GLN A 79 -0.40 10.70 9.98
C GLN A 79 -1.46 11.25 10.93
N CYS A 80 -2.52 11.83 10.38
CA CYS A 80 -3.62 12.32 11.20
C CYS A 80 -4.29 11.15 11.93
N PRO A 81 -4.46 11.18 13.26
CA PRO A 81 -5.11 10.08 13.99
C PRO A 81 -6.61 9.97 13.69
N LYS A 82 -7.24 11.03 13.14
CA LYS A 82 -8.67 11.05 12.82
C LYS A 82 -8.99 10.42 11.46
N CYS A 83 -8.23 10.76 10.41
CA CYS A 83 -8.49 10.29 9.04
C CYS A 83 -7.32 9.53 8.40
N GLY A 84 -6.16 9.51 9.06
CA GLY A 84 -4.96 8.82 8.60
C GLY A 84 -4.29 9.42 7.35
N SER A 85 -4.69 10.61 6.90
CA SER A 85 -3.98 11.32 5.83
C SER A 85 -2.58 11.74 6.31
N ALA A 86 -1.59 11.70 5.41
CA ALA A 86 -0.24 12.24 5.64
C ALA A 86 -0.20 13.77 5.52
N SER A 87 -1.13 14.44 6.19
CA SER A 87 -1.37 15.88 6.11
C SER A 87 -1.41 16.51 7.50
N LEU A 88 -0.78 15.87 8.49
CA LEU A 88 -0.67 16.39 9.84
C LEU A 88 0.57 17.28 9.93
N ILE A 89 0.36 18.54 10.25
CA ILE A 89 1.40 19.55 10.47
C ILE A 89 1.38 19.99 11.95
N ARG A 90 2.52 20.41 12.48
CA ARG A 90 2.60 21.05 13.80
C ARG A 90 2.72 22.56 13.58
N GLN A 91 1.76 23.33 14.06
CA GLN A 91 1.78 24.79 14.02
C GLN A 91 1.30 25.33 15.37
N GLU A 92 2.01 26.33 15.91
CA GLU A 92 1.63 27.02 17.16
C GLU A 92 1.42 26.06 18.35
N GLY A 93 2.22 25.00 18.43
CA GLY A 93 2.10 23.98 19.48
C GLY A 93 0.99 22.95 19.25
N CYS A 94 0.12 23.15 18.26
CA CYS A 94 -0.98 22.25 17.92
C CYS A 94 -0.63 21.31 16.75
N ASN A 95 -1.11 20.07 16.79
CA ASN A 95 -1.14 19.18 15.64
C ASN A 95 -2.42 19.46 14.83
N LEU A 96 -2.28 19.89 13.58
CA LEU A 96 -3.37 20.30 12.69
C LEU A 96 -3.37 19.44 11.44
N CYS A 97 -4.54 18.96 11.00
CA CYS A 97 -4.70 18.20 9.76
C CYS A 97 -5.41 19.03 8.70
N THR A 98 -4.70 19.35 7.61
CA THR A 98 -5.26 20.14 6.50
C THR A 98 -6.31 19.39 5.67
N SER A 99 -6.38 18.06 5.81
CA SER A 99 -7.31 17.21 5.05
C SER A 99 -8.67 16.98 5.74
N CYS A 100 -8.76 17.09 7.07
CA CYS A 100 -10.02 16.80 7.79
C CYS A 100 -10.34 17.76 8.96
N GLY A 101 -9.53 18.81 9.15
CA GLY A 101 -9.70 19.80 10.21
C GLY A 101 -9.43 19.29 11.62
N TYR A 102 -8.79 18.12 11.79
CA TYR A 102 -8.36 17.65 13.12
C TYR A 102 -7.34 18.61 13.74
N SER A 103 -7.55 19.02 14.99
CA SER A 103 -6.64 19.87 15.74
C SER A 103 -6.47 19.35 17.18
N LYS A 104 -5.24 19.16 17.65
CA LYS A 104 -4.95 18.85 19.07
C LYS A 104 -3.71 19.60 19.55
N CYS A 105 -3.92 20.51 20.49
CA CYS A 105 -2.89 21.27 21.20
C CYS A 105 -2.48 20.55 22.49
N GLY A 106 -1.28 20.82 22.98
CA GLY A 106 -0.74 20.28 24.23
C GLY A 106 0.45 21.09 24.68
#